data_AF-A0A0C4MLI1-F1
#
_entry.id   AF-A0A0C4MLI1-F1
#
_cell.length_a   1.000
_cell.length_b   1.000
_cell.length_c   1.000
_cell.angle_alpha   90.00
_cell.angle_beta   90.00
_cell.angle_gamma   90.00
#
_symmetry.space_group_name_H-M   'P 1'
#
loop_
_entity.id
_entity.type
_entity.pdbx_description
1 polymer ?
#
loop_
_entity_poly.entity_id
_entity_poly.type
_entity_poly.pdbx_seq_one_letter_code
_entity_poly.pdbx_strand_id
1 'polypeptide(L)'
;MKRLHSVGKMGEQYDPCTEKHSIVYFNLPEVQKALHVSPVISKSKWETCSEVVNTHWGDCERSVLHIYHELIQYGLRIWVFSGDTDAVIPVTSTRYSVDALKLPTVTPWHAWYDEDGEVGGWTEGYEGLTFVTVRGAGHEVPLHRPKQALTLIKSFLAGSPMPVQSNMHSDM
;
A
#
# COMPACT_ATOMS: atom_id res chain seq x y z
N MET A 1 12.93 42.85 -9.15
CA MET A 1 12.04 42.22 -8.14
C MET A 1 12.16 40.71 -8.29
N LYS A 2 12.82 40.02 -7.34
CA LYS A 2 13.00 38.56 -7.38
C LYS A 2 11.77 37.91 -6.75
N ARG A 3 11.02 37.12 -7.52
CA ARG A 3 9.91 36.30 -7.02
C ARG A 3 10.50 35.17 -6.20
N LEU A 4 10.37 35.24 -4.88
CA LEU A 4 10.65 34.10 -4.01
C LEU A 4 9.59 33.04 -4.32
N HIS A 5 9.98 31.94 -4.95
CA HIS A 5 9.16 30.74 -4.96
C HIS A 5 9.20 30.16 -3.56
N SER A 6 8.21 30.54 -2.74
CA SER A 6 7.87 29.79 -1.54
C SER A 6 7.48 28.40 -2.00
N VAL A 7 8.40 27.44 -1.90
CA VAL A 7 8.05 26.03 -1.87
C VAL A 7 7.23 25.88 -0.60
N GLY A 8 5.91 25.89 -0.75
CA GLY A 8 5.01 25.62 0.36
C GLY A 8 5.45 24.31 0.98
N LYS A 9 5.88 24.35 2.24
CA LYS A 9 5.96 23.13 3.04
C LYS A 9 4.54 22.54 3.01
N MET A 10 4.33 21.46 2.26
CA MET A 10 3.15 20.60 2.48
C MET A 10 3.18 20.29 3.96
N GLY A 11 2.15 20.73 4.69
CA GLY A 11 2.07 20.49 6.12
C GLY A 11 2.19 19.00 6.39
N GLU A 12 2.99 18.63 7.38
CA GLU A 12 3.18 17.25 7.86
C GLU A 12 1.90 16.63 8.48
N GLN A 13 0.73 17.23 8.27
CA GLN A 13 -0.53 16.86 8.87
C GLN A 13 -1.45 16.19 7.85
N TYR A 14 -2.07 15.08 8.26
CA TYR A 14 -3.06 14.37 7.45
C TYR A 14 -4.21 15.30 7.03
N ASP A 15 -4.48 15.35 5.73
CA ASP A 15 -5.62 16.05 5.14
C ASP A 15 -6.57 15.03 4.50
N PRO A 16 -7.81 14.86 5.00
CA PRO A 16 -8.78 13.95 4.40
C PRO A 16 -9.33 14.43 3.05
N CYS A 17 -9.03 15.66 2.62
CA CYS A 17 -9.51 16.25 1.37
C CYS A 17 -8.55 16.05 0.18
N THR A 18 -7.54 15.18 0.29
CA THR A 18 -6.48 14.98 -0.72
C THR A 18 -7.00 14.71 -2.13
N GLU A 19 -8.09 13.94 -2.28
CA GLU A 19 -8.70 13.67 -3.58
C GLU A 19 -9.16 14.94 -4.29
N LYS A 20 -9.69 15.93 -3.56
CA LYS A 20 -10.13 17.20 -4.14
C LYS A 20 -8.96 17.97 -4.75
N HIS A 21 -7.80 17.92 -4.10
CA HIS A 21 -6.58 18.55 -4.62
C HIS A 21 -6.14 17.88 -5.92
N SER A 22 -6.17 16.55 -5.97
CA SER A 22 -5.86 15.76 -7.17
C SER A 22 -6.82 16.07 -8.33
N ILE A 23 -8.14 16.12 -8.07
CA ILE A 23 -9.15 16.46 -9.09
C ILE A 23 -8.88 17.83 -9.70
N VAL A 24 -8.53 18.83 -8.88
CA VAL A 24 -8.16 20.15 -9.41
C VAL A 24 -6.89 20.05 -10.26
N TYR A 25 -5.84 19.44 -9.73
CA TYR A 25 -4.52 19.39 -10.39
C TYR A 25 -4.55 18.68 -11.75
N PHE A 26 -5.15 17.48 -11.82
CA PHE A 26 -5.18 16.68 -13.05
C PHE A 26 -6.14 17.22 -14.13
N ASN A 27 -6.99 18.20 -13.79
CA ASN A 27 -7.83 18.92 -14.75
C ASN A 27 -7.23 20.24 -15.24
N LEU A 28 -6.03 20.62 -14.78
CA LEU A 28 -5.33 21.80 -15.32
C LEU A 28 -4.84 21.54 -16.75
N PRO A 29 -5.11 22.43 -17.72
CA PRO A 29 -4.69 22.24 -19.12
C PRO A 29 -3.18 22.04 -19.27
N GLU A 30 -2.37 22.76 -18.50
CA GLU A 30 -0.91 22.64 -18.50
C GLU A 30 -0.43 21.29 -17.97
N VAL A 31 -1.10 20.73 -16.96
CA VAL A 31 -0.79 19.41 -16.40
C VAL A 31 -1.17 18.34 -17.41
N GLN A 32 -2.37 18.40 -17.99
CA GLN A 32 -2.81 17.46 -19.02
C GLN A 32 -1.89 17.50 -20.25
N LYS A 33 -1.46 18.68 -20.68
CA LYS A 33 -0.50 18.84 -21.76
C LYS A 33 0.87 18.23 -21.41
N ALA A 34 1.36 18.45 -20.20
CA ALA A 34 2.64 17.90 -19.73
C ALA A 34 2.61 16.37 -19.60
N LEU A 35 1.46 15.80 -19.24
CA LEU A 35 1.21 14.36 -19.19
C LEU A 35 0.82 13.76 -20.54
N HIS A 36 0.86 14.56 -21.62
CA HIS A 36 0.54 14.13 -22.98
C HIS A 36 -0.88 13.56 -23.16
N VAL A 37 -1.85 14.05 -22.38
CA VAL A 37 -3.27 13.68 -22.55
C VAL A 37 -3.75 14.16 -23.92
N SER A 38 -4.39 13.27 -24.68
CA SER A 38 -4.92 13.60 -26.01
C SER A 38 -5.87 14.80 -25.95
N PRO A 39 -5.73 15.80 -26.84
CA PRO A 39 -6.62 16.98 -26.89
C PRO A 39 -8.12 16.65 -27.10
N VAL A 40 -8.42 15.46 -27.62
CA VAL A 40 -9.80 15.01 -27.79
C VAL A 40 -10.38 14.54 -26.45
N ILE A 41 -9.56 13.85 -25.65
CA ILE A 41 -9.94 13.28 -24.34
C ILE A 41 -9.91 14.36 -23.25
N SER A 42 -8.98 15.31 -23.32
CA SER A 42 -8.82 16.43 -22.37
C SER A 42 -10.05 17.34 -22.27
N LYS A 43 -11.03 17.18 -23.16
CA LYS A 43 -12.33 17.87 -23.08
C LYS A 43 -13.24 17.28 -22.00
N SER A 44 -13.05 16.00 -21.67
CA SER A 44 -13.72 15.34 -20.56
C SER A 44 -12.99 15.66 -19.26
N LYS A 45 -13.73 15.79 -18.16
CA LYS A 45 -13.13 15.96 -16.85
C LYS A 45 -12.52 14.65 -16.37
N TRP A 46 -11.31 14.73 -15.85
CA TRP A 46 -10.69 13.65 -15.10
C TRP A 46 -11.31 13.54 -13.71
N GLU A 47 -11.53 12.32 -13.25
CA GLU A 47 -12.02 11.97 -11.90
C GLU A 47 -11.17 10.83 -11.34
N THR A 48 -11.14 10.67 -10.01
CA THR A 48 -10.34 9.63 -9.33
C THR A 48 -10.87 8.23 -9.59
N CYS A 49 -12.20 8.08 -9.66
CA CYS A 49 -12.91 6.82 -9.90
C CYS A 49 -14.01 7.04 -10.95
N SER A 50 -14.35 5.99 -11.72
CA SER A 50 -15.47 6.04 -12.67
C SER A 50 -16.68 5.29 -12.14
N GLU A 51 -17.75 6.02 -11.82
CA GLU A 51 -19.01 5.39 -11.36
C GLU A 51 -19.68 4.53 -12.42
N VAL A 52 -19.49 4.85 -13.70
CA VAL A 52 -20.01 4.03 -14.81
C VAL A 52 -19.35 2.65 -14.77
N VAL A 53 -18.03 2.58 -14.63
CA VAL A 53 -17.33 1.29 -14.53
C VAL A 53 -17.70 0.57 -13.23
N ASN A 54 -17.72 1.28 -12.11
CA ASN A 54 -18.05 0.73 -10.79
C ASN A 54 -19.44 0.06 -10.76
N THR A 55 -20.46 0.70 -11.33
CA THR A 55 -21.85 0.22 -11.28
C THR A 55 -22.21 -0.80 -12.36
N HIS A 56 -21.39 -0.95 -13.40
CA HIS A 56 -21.64 -1.86 -14.53
C HIS A 56 -20.65 -3.03 -14.60
N TRP A 57 -19.85 -3.25 -13.55
CA TRP A 57 -18.96 -4.40 -13.48
C TRP A 57 -19.75 -5.71 -13.35
N GLY A 58 -19.38 -6.72 -14.13
CA GLY A 58 -20.13 -7.97 -14.28
C GLY A 58 -19.55 -9.14 -13.48
N ASP A 59 -18.48 -9.74 -13.99
CA ASP A 59 -17.87 -10.95 -13.44
C ASP A 59 -16.98 -10.63 -12.23
N CYS A 60 -17.21 -11.35 -11.12
CA CYS A 60 -16.42 -11.23 -9.90
C CYS A 60 -16.36 -12.60 -9.24
N GLU A 61 -15.19 -13.25 -9.32
CA GLU A 61 -14.96 -14.54 -8.66
C GLU A 61 -14.97 -14.36 -7.14
N ARG A 62 -15.54 -15.32 -6.41
CA ARG A 62 -15.66 -15.20 -4.95
C ARG A 62 -14.32 -15.34 -4.24
N SER A 63 -13.32 -15.93 -4.89
CA SER A 63 -12.03 -16.23 -4.28
C SER A 63 -10.92 -16.31 -5.32
N VAL A 64 -9.78 -15.72 -4.96
CA VAL A 64 -8.53 -15.81 -5.73
C VAL A 64 -7.54 -16.82 -5.14
N LEU A 65 -7.92 -17.59 -4.10
CA LEU A 65 -6.99 -18.50 -3.41
C LEU A 65 -6.39 -19.56 -4.33
N HIS A 66 -7.14 -20.00 -5.35
CA HIS A 66 -6.64 -20.93 -6.37
C HIS A 66 -5.44 -20.36 -7.15
N ILE A 67 -5.45 -19.05 -7.44
CA ILE A 67 -4.33 -18.36 -8.09
C ILE A 67 -3.13 -18.31 -7.14
N TYR A 68 -3.34 -18.02 -5.85
CA TYR A 68 -2.26 -18.04 -4.87
C TYR A 68 -1.57 -19.40 -4.79
N HIS A 69 -2.34 -20.50 -4.78
CA HIS A 69 -1.75 -21.85 -4.80
C HIS A 69 -0.86 -22.08 -6.04
N GLU A 70 -1.30 -21.66 -7.22
CA GLU A 70 -0.53 -21.77 -8.45
C GLU A 70 0.77 -20.95 -8.36
N LEU A 71 0.69 -19.67 -8.02
CA LEU A 71 1.85 -18.77 -7.99
C LEU A 71 2.88 -19.16 -6.91
N ILE A 72 2.41 -19.69 -5.78
CA ILE A 72 3.29 -20.25 -4.72
C ILE A 72 4.06 -21.46 -5.25
N GLN A 73 3.41 -22.37 -5.99
CA GLN A 73 4.08 -23.54 -6.59
C GLN A 73 5.13 -23.14 -7.63
N TYR A 74 4.93 -22.04 -8.36
CA TYR A 74 5.92 -21.49 -9.28
C TYR A 74 7.11 -20.80 -8.58
N GLY A 75 7.07 -20.67 -7.25
CA GLY A 75 8.15 -20.04 -6.47
C GLY A 75 8.17 -18.52 -6.58
N LEU A 76 7.04 -17.89 -6.93
CA LEU A 76 6.94 -16.43 -6.92
C LEU A 76 6.90 -15.91 -5.47
N ARG A 77 7.56 -14.77 -5.25
CA ARG A 77 7.56 -14.09 -3.95
C ARG A 77 6.24 -13.35 -3.75
N ILE A 78 5.43 -13.81 -2.80
CA ILE A 78 4.13 -13.21 -2.50
C ILE A 78 4.12 -12.58 -1.11
N TRP A 79 3.83 -11.28 -1.06
CA TRP A 79 3.61 -10.55 0.19
C TRP A 79 2.20 -9.97 0.17
N VAL A 80 1.48 -10.18 1.27
CA VAL A 80 0.16 -9.58 1.52
C VAL A 80 0.33 -8.63 2.69
N PHE A 81 -0.19 -7.41 2.59
CA PHE A 81 -0.14 -6.46 3.70
C PHE A 81 -1.46 -5.76 3.96
N SER A 82 -1.66 -5.30 5.20
CA SER A 82 -2.89 -4.65 5.64
C SER A 82 -2.60 -3.54 6.65
N GLY A 83 -3.24 -2.39 6.49
CA GLY A 83 -3.35 -1.41 7.58
C GLY A 83 -4.30 -1.93 8.66
N ASP A 84 -3.92 -1.84 9.93
CA ASP A 84 -4.68 -2.43 11.04
C ASP A 84 -5.85 -1.58 11.55
N THR A 85 -6.01 -0.35 11.05
CA THR A 85 -7.15 0.52 11.33
C THR A 85 -8.09 0.65 10.13
N ASP A 86 -7.92 -0.14 9.06
CA ASP A 86 -8.88 -0.22 7.97
C ASP A 86 -10.13 -1.01 8.38
N ALA A 87 -11.30 -0.50 8.01
CA ALA A 87 -12.59 -1.14 8.20
C ALA A 87 -13.25 -1.59 6.89
N VAL A 88 -12.75 -1.16 5.72
CA VAL A 88 -13.28 -1.58 4.41
C VAL A 88 -12.84 -3.02 4.13
N ILE A 89 -11.54 -3.29 4.21
CA ILE A 89 -10.95 -4.64 4.10
C ILE A 89 -10.05 -4.88 5.33
N PRO A 90 -10.64 -5.20 6.51
CA PRO A 90 -9.89 -5.24 7.76
C PRO A 90 -8.91 -6.42 7.81
N VAL A 91 -7.87 -6.28 8.65
CA VAL A 91 -6.85 -7.32 8.92
C VAL A 91 -7.47 -8.70 9.14
N THR A 92 -8.58 -8.78 9.86
CA THR A 92 -9.27 -10.03 10.18
C THR A 92 -9.72 -10.78 8.92
N SER A 93 -10.27 -10.08 7.93
CA SER A 93 -10.71 -10.68 6.66
C SER A 93 -9.53 -11.26 5.88
N THR A 94 -8.42 -10.51 5.82
CA THR A 94 -7.19 -10.95 5.17
C THR A 94 -6.58 -12.16 5.89
N ARG A 95 -6.53 -12.14 7.23
CA ARG A 95 -6.04 -13.27 8.03
C ARG A 95 -6.84 -14.55 7.80
N TYR A 96 -8.17 -14.48 7.77
CA TYR A 96 -8.99 -15.65 7.46
C TYR A 96 -8.76 -16.17 6.04
N SER A 97 -8.54 -15.28 5.07
CA SER A 97 -8.26 -15.66 3.68
C SER A 97 -6.89 -16.34 3.56
N VAL A 98 -5.86 -15.82 4.24
CA VAL A 98 -4.52 -16.44 4.29
C VAL A 98 -4.56 -17.79 5.02
N ASP A 99 -5.26 -17.88 6.15
CA ASP A 99 -5.42 -19.15 6.88
C ASP A 99 -6.13 -20.23 6.04
N ALA A 100 -7.03 -19.84 5.14
CA ALA A 100 -7.73 -20.75 4.24
C ALA A 100 -6.79 -21.39 3.20
N LEU A 101 -5.61 -20.83 2.93
CA LEU A 101 -4.57 -21.45 2.08
C LEU A 101 -3.89 -22.65 2.74
N LYS A 102 -4.02 -22.82 4.07
CA LYS A 102 -3.42 -23.92 4.83
C LYS A 102 -1.91 -24.10 4.60
N LEU A 103 -1.21 -22.97 4.44
CA LEU A 103 0.24 -22.95 4.31
C LEU A 103 0.91 -23.22 5.68
N PRO A 104 2.00 -23.99 5.74
CA PRO A 104 2.79 -24.14 6.96
C PRO A 104 3.43 -22.81 7.40
N THR A 105 3.37 -22.50 8.70
CA THR A 105 4.07 -21.34 9.27
C THR A 105 5.57 -21.63 9.39
N VAL A 106 6.40 -20.81 8.78
CA VAL A 106 7.88 -20.88 8.86
C VAL A 106 8.46 -19.84 9.82
N THR A 107 7.73 -18.76 10.06
CA THR A 107 8.13 -17.72 11.01
C THR A 107 6.90 -17.27 11.78
N PRO A 108 6.80 -17.57 13.09
CA PRO A 108 5.64 -17.21 13.89
C PRO A 108 5.37 -15.71 13.89
N TRP A 109 4.11 -15.35 14.13
CA TRP A 109 3.67 -13.97 14.32
C TRP A 109 4.56 -13.21 15.32
N HIS A 110 5.22 -12.15 14.87
CA HIS A 110 6.07 -11.30 15.70
C HIS A 110 6.01 -9.83 15.26
N ALA A 111 6.42 -8.93 16.16
CA ALA A 111 6.50 -7.51 15.87
C ALA A 111 7.69 -7.21 14.96
N TRP A 112 7.50 -6.27 14.04
CA TRP A 112 8.59 -5.68 13.27
C TRP A 112 8.74 -4.19 13.63
N TYR A 113 9.94 -3.67 13.44
CA TYR A 113 10.34 -2.35 13.92
C TYR A 113 10.72 -1.43 12.75
N ASP A 114 10.36 -0.16 12.87
CA ASP A 114 10.84 0.85 11.94
C ASP A 114 12.26 1.32 12.31
N GLU A 115 12.82 2.21 11.49
CA GLU A 115 14.19 2.72 11.67
C GLU A 115 14.39 3.51 12.99
N ASP A 116 13.32 3.94 13.67
CA ASP A 116 13.41 4.61 14.98
C ASP A 116 13.33 3.61 16.14
N GLY A 117 13.12 2.32 15.86
CA GLY A 117 12.97 1.27 16.87
C GLY A 117 11.56 1.20 17.46
N GLU A 118 10.58 1.85 16.84
CA GLU A 118 9.18 1.75 17.21
C GLU A 118 8.53 0.57 16.51
N VAL A 119 7.48 0.00 17.11
CA VAL A 119 6.73 -1.10 16.50
C VAL A 119 5.98 -0.57 15.28
N GLY A 120 6.45 -0.91 14.09
CA GLY A 120 5.81 -0.56 12.82
C GLY A 120 4.60 -1.44 12.49
N GLY A 121 4.52 -2.63 13.10
CA GLY A 121 3.40 -3.57 12.97
C GLY A 121 3.82 -5.00 13.30
N TRP A 122 3.15 -5.98 12.69
CA TRP A 122 3.44 -7.39 12.90
C TRP A 122 3.60 -8.12 11.57
N THR A 123 4.33 -9.23 11.59
CA THR A 123 4.56 -10.06 10.40
C THR A 123 4.51 -11.54 10.76
N GLU A 124 4.11 -12.36 9.80
CA GLU A 124 4.11 -13.80 9.89
C GLU A 124 4.53 -14.42 8.55
N GLY A 125 5.45 -15.37 8.63
CA GLY A 125 6.00 -16.06 7.47
C GLY A 125 5.36 -17.43 7.30
N TYR A 126 4.91 -17.71 6.10
CA TYR A 126 4.41 -19.01 5.64
C TYR A 126 5.32 -19.55 4.53
N GLU A 127 5.27 -20.85 4.26
CA GLU A 127 5.91 -21.40 3.07
C GLU A 127 5.31 -20.75 1.80
N GLY A 128 6.09 -19.92 1.12
CA GLY A 128 5.70 -19.23 -0.11
C GLY A 128 4.95 -17.90 0.05
N LEU A 129 4.63 -17.47 1.28
CA LEU A 129 3.88 -16.21 1.51
C LEU A 129 4.34 -15.50 2.79
N THR A 130 4.40 -14.17 2.76
CA THR A 130 4.59 -13.34 3.96
C THR A 130 3.38 -12.44 4.16
N PHE A 131 2.84 -12.41 5.37
CA PHE A 131 1.76 -11.50 5.74
C PHE A 131 2.27 -10.43 6.70
N VAL A 132 1.99 -9.15 6.41
CA VAL A 132 2.47 -7.99 7.18
C VAL A 132 1.30 -7.08 7.55
N THR A 133 1.22 -6.65 8.80
CA THR A 133 0.35 -5.54 9.21
C THR A 133 1.15 -4.28 9.44
N VAL A 134 0.53 -3.13 9.21
CA VAL A 134 1.12 -1.80 9.47
C VAL A 134 0.27 -1.09 10.53
N ARG A 135 0.91 -0.79 11.66
CA ARG A 135 0.27 -0.26 12.86
C ARG A 135 -0.21 1.18 12.67
N GLY A 136 -1.49 1.40 12.93
CA GLY A 136 -2.16 2.70 12.82
C GLY A 136 -2.35 3.19 11.39
N ALA A 137 -2.29 2.30 10.40
CA ALA A 137 -2.57 2.61 9.00
C ALA A 137 -3.99 2.20 8.61
N GLY A 138 -4.69 3.05 7.85
CA GLY A 138 -5.95 2.71 7.19
C GLY A 138 -5.75 1.95 5.88
N HIS A 139 -6.77 2.00 5.01
CA HIS A 139 -6.76 1.31 3.70
C HIS A 139 -5.57 1.74 2.82
N GLU A 140 -5.35 3.05 2.71
CA GLU A 140 -4.19 3.62 2.04
C GLU A 140 -2.98 3.68 2.96
N VAL A 141 -2.30 2.54 3.14
CA VAL A 141 -1.15 2.43 4.06
C VAL A 141 -0.08 3.50 3.82
N PRO A 142 0.37 3.79 2.58
CA PRO A 142 1.38 4.81 2.33
C PRO A 142 0.92 6.25 2.64
N LEU A 143 -0.39 6.53 2.62
CA LEU A 143 -0.92 7.85 3.01
C LEU A 143 -0.83 8.04 4.53
N HIS A 144 -1.21 7.02 5.30
CA HIS A 144 -1.30 7.11 6.76
C HIS A 144 0.04 6.87 7.47
N ARG A 145 0.89 6.02 6.89
CA ARG A 145 2.16 5.57 7.47
C ARG A 145 3.25 5.49 6.39
N PRO A 146 3.65 6.64 5.78
CA PRO A 146 4.57 6.66 4.65
C PRO A 146 5.96 6.06 4.96
N LYS A 147 6.50 6.31 6.16
CA LYS A 147 7.79 5.77 6.60
C LYS A 147 7.75 4.23 6.67
N GLN A 148 6.74 3.69 7.35
CA GLN A 148 6.54 2.26 7.49
C GLN A 148 6.25 1.57 6.15
N ALA A 149 5.45 2.19 5.29
CA ALA A 149 5.19 1.70 3.94
C ALA A 149 6.47 1.63 3.09
N LEU A 150 7.38 2.62 3.24
CA LEU A 150 8.68 2.61 2.57
C LEU A 150 9.57 1.47 3.07
N THR A 151 9.61 1.22 4.37
CA THR A 151 10.33 0.07 4.95
C THR A 151 9.79 -1.26 4.41
N LEU A 152 8.47 -1.40 4.32
CA LEU A 152 7.81 -2.58 3.79
C LEU A 152 8.21 -2.85 2.33
N ILE A 153 8.09 -1.86 1.44
CA ILE A 153 8.42 -2.06 0.02
C ILE A 153 9.91 -2.31 -0.19
N LYS A 154 10.80 -1.66 0.57
CA LYS A 154 12.24 -1.93 0.53
C LYS A 154 12.54 -3.39 0.91
N SER A 155 11.90 -3.89 1.97
CA SER A 155 12.09 -5.27 2.44
C SER A 155 11.59 -6.28 1.40
N PHE A 156 10.40 -6.03 0.82
CA PHE A 156 9.86 -6.85 -0.26
C PHE A 156 10.80 -6.92 -1.47
N LEU A 157 11.28 -5.77 -1.95
CA LEU A 157 12.15 -5.67 -3.13
C LEU A 157 13.54 -6.30 -2.89
N ALA A 158 14.11 -6.10 -1.71
CA ALA A 158 15.36 -6.74 -1.31
C ALA A 158 15.19 -8.25 -1.06
N GLY A 159 13.95 -8.69 -0.85
CA GLY A 159 13.65 -10.06 -0.49
C GLY A 159 14.06 -10.44 0.92
N SER A 160 14.20 -9.46 1.80
CA SER A 160 14.54 -9.63 3.21
C SER A 160 13.27 -9.66 4.08
N PRO A 161 13.31 -10.33 5.24
CA PRO A 161 12.25 -10.21 6.25
C PRO A 161 12.07 -8.75 6.72
N MET A 162 10.92 -8.45 7.33
CA MET A 162 10.73 -7.18 8.02
C MET A 162 11.74 -7.04 9.19
N PRO A 163 12.19 -5.81 9.54
CA PRO A 163 13.24 -5.63 10.55
C PRO A 163 12.80 -6.08 11.95
N VAL A 164 13.72 -6.74 12.65
CA VAL A 164 13.58 -7.12 14.06
C VAL A 164 14.48 -6.24 14.94
N GLN A 165 14.14 -6.13 16.23
CA GLN A 165 14.79 -5.20 17.18
C GLN A 165 16.32 -5.38 17.30
N SER A 166 16.88 -6.54 16.95
CA SER A 166 18.30 -6.85 17.13
C SER A 166 19.25 -6.26 16.08
N ASN A 167 18.75 -5.62 15.01
CA ASN A 167 19.59 -5.16 13.89
C ASN A 167 19.93 -3.65 13.91
N MET A 168 19.55 -2.90 14.94
CA MET A 168 19.76 -1.43 14.95
C MET A 168 20.94 -0.93 15.78
N HIS A 169 21.74 -1.82 16.37
CA HIS A 169 22.91 -1.46 17.18
C HIS A 169 24.25 -1.80 16.53
N SER A 170 24.29 -2.29 15.29
CA SER A 170 25.55 -2.68 14.63
C SER A 170 26.21 -1.59 13.78
N ASP A 171 25.56 -0.45 13.54
CA ASP A 171 26.08 0.63 12.69
C ASP A 171 26.15 2.00 13.40
N MET A 172 26.77 2.04 14.59
CA MET A 172 27.19 3.29 15.24
C MET A 172 28.60 3.16 15.82
#